data_AF-A0A2V7F4R1-F1
#
_entry.id   AF-A0A2V7F4R1-F1
#
_cell.length_a   1.000
_cell.length_b   1.000
_cell.length_c   1.000
_cell.angle_alpha   90.00
_cell.angle_beta   90.00
_cell.angle_gamma   90.00
#
_symmetry.space_group_name_H-M   'P 1'
#
loop_
_entity.id
_entity.type
_entity.pdbx_description
1 polymer ?
#
loop_
_entity_poly.entity_id
_entity_poly.type
_entity_poly.pdbx_seq_one_letter_code
_entity_poly.pdbx_strand_id
1 'polypeptide(L)' 'MRTVMAVVVAAALGLALVGSVQALEVGDKAPDFTLNGPDGKPVKLGDLTAKGPVVLYTFVAAFTST' A
#
# COMPACT_ATOMS: atom_id res chain seq x y z
N MET A 1 -10.64 13.56 -35.46
CA MET A 1 -10.38 12.10 -35.33
C MET A 1 -8.93 11.78 -34.99
N ARG A 2 -7.92 12.28 -35.72
CA ARG A 2 -6.48 12.06 -35.41
C ARG A 2 -6.06 12.42 -33.98
N THR A 3 -6.49 13.58 -33.48
CA THR A 3 -6.18 14.06 -32.13
C THR A 3 -6.84 13.21 -31.04
N VAL A 4 -8.08 12.77 -31.25
CA VAL A 4 -8.79 11.89 -30.33
C VAL A 4 -8.11 10.52 -30.25
N MET A 5 -7.69 9.95 -31.39
CA MET A 5 -6.94 8.68 -31.39
C MET A 5 -5.58 8.81 -30.70
N ALA A 6 -4.86 9.93 -30.89
CA ALA A 6 -3.59 10.16 -30.22
C ALA A 6 -3.72 10.21 -28.69
N VAL A 7 -4.79 10.84 -28.17
CA VAL A 7 -5.08 10.88 -26.73
C VAL A 7 -5.43 9.49 -26.19
N VAL A 8 -6.24 8.72 -26.92
CA VAL A 8 -6.61 7.35 -26.51
C VAL A 8 -5.39 6.43 -26.48
N VAL A 9 -4.50 6.52 -27.46
CA VAL A 9 -3.26 5.73 -27.50
C VAL A 9 -2.30 6.13 -26.37
N ALA A 10 -2.16 7.42 -26.10
CA ALA A 10 -1.31 7.89 -24.99
C ALA A 10 -1.86 7.46 -23.62
N ALA A 11 -3.18 7.49 -23.42
CA ALA A 11 -3.81 7.01 -22.20
C ALA A 11 -3.64 5.49 -22.01
N ALA A 12 -3.82 4.71 -23.08
CA ALA A 12 -3.62 3.26 -23.06
C ALA A 12 -2.16 2.88 -22.76
N LEU A 13 -1.18 3.61 -23.34
CA LEU A 13 0.23 3.43 -23.03
C LEU A 13 0.58 3.83 -21.59
N GLY A 14 -0.04 4.89 -21.06
CA GLY A 14 0.14 5.29 -19.65
C GLY A 14 -0.39 4.25 -18.67
N LEU A 15 -1.52 3.62 -18.99
CA LEU A 15 -2.09 2.51 -18.22
C LEU A 15 -1.23 1.23 -18.30
N ALA A 16 -0.53 0.98 -19.40
CA ALA A 16 0.37 -0.17 -19.54
C ALA A 16 1.67 -0.03 -18.73
N LEU A 17 1.99 1.18 -18.26
CA LEU A 17 3.20 1.47 -17.47
C LEU A 17 2.96 1.45 -15.95
N VAL A 18 1.74 1.13 -15.49
CA VAL A 18 1.51 0.90 -14.06
C VAL A 18 2.18 -0.41 -13.66
N GLY A 19 3.41 -0.32 -13.17
CA GLY A 19 4.17 -1.46 -12.69
C GLY A 19 3.43 -2.20 -11.58
N SER A 20 3.55 -3.52 -11.55
CA SER A 20 3.06 -4.34 -10.44
C SER A 20 3.78 -3.96 -9.15
N VAL A 21 3.04 -3.63 -8.10
CA VAL A 21 3.61 -3.52 -6.74
C VAL A 21 4.09 -4.91 -6.33
N GLN A 22 5.41 -5.07 -6.25
CA GLN A 22 6.03 -6.31 -5.79
C GLN A 22 5.75 -6.48 -4.30
N ALA A 23 5.53 -7.73 -3.88
CA ALA A 23 5.47 -8.06 -2.46
C ALA A 23 6.86 -7.86 -1.83
N LEU A 24 6.90 -7.53 -0.54
CA LEU A 24 8.15 -7.46 0.20
C LEU A 24 8.77 -8.85 0.34
N GLU A 25 10.09 -8.93 0.19
CA GLU A 25 10.87 -10.12 0.44
C GLU A 25 11.46 -10.13 1.87
N VAL A 26 11.96 -11.28 2.31
CA VAL A 26 12.64 -11.39 3.62
C VAL A 26 13.92 -10.57 3.58
N GLY A 27 14.08 -9.67 4.56
CA GLY A 27 15.23 -8.77 4.65
C GLY A 27 14.95 -7.38 4.10
N ASP A 28 13.89 -7.21 3.31
CA ASP A 28 13.45 -5.88 2.91
C ASP A 28 13.03 -5.06 4.12
N LYS A 29 13.39 -3.77 4.10
CA LYS A 29 12.92 -2.83 5.11
C LYS A 29 11.42 -2.61 4.91
N ALA A 30 10.63 -2.88 5.95
CA ALA A 30 9.21 -2.55 5.97
C ALA A 30 8.99 -1.05 5.66
N PRO A 31 8.11 -0.70 4.70
CA PRO A 31 7.74 0.67 4.43
C PRO A 31 7.15 1.33 5.68
N ASP A 32 7.58 2.56 5.96
CA ASP A 32 7.02 3.32 7.07
C ASP A 32 5.60 3.78 6.73
N PHE A 33 4.70 3.71 7.70
CA PHE A 33 3.33 4.14 7.54
C PHE A 33 2.77 4.69 8.86
N THR A 34 1.71 5.47 8.74
CA THR A 34 0.93 5.97 9.86
C THR A 34 -0.53 5.59 9.66
N LEU A 35 -1.13 4.91 10.64
CA LEU A 35 -2.55 4.55 10.65
C LEU A 35 -3.19 5.01 11.95
N ASN A 36 -4.50 5.24 11.92
CA ASN A 36 -5.24 5.52 13.14
C ASN A 36 -5.50 4.22 13.90
N GLY A 37 -5.20 4.20 15.19
CA GLY A 37 -5.54 3.12 16.10
C GLY A 37 -7.03 3.07 16.43
N PRO A 38 -7.47 2.07 17.23
CA PRO A 38 -8.87 1.94 17.64
C PRO A 38 -9.41 3.16 18.42
N ASP A 39 -8.52 3.93 19.06
CA ASP A 39 -8.84 5.17 19.76
C ASP A 39 -8.83 6.41 18.86
N GLY A 40 -8.64 6.23 17.54
CA GLY A 40 -8.56 7.28 16.54
C GLY A 40 -7.22 8.03 16.51
N LYS A 41 -6.25 7.67 17.36
CA LYS A 41 -4.95 8.36 17.38
C LYS A 41 -3.98 7.80 16.33
N PRO A 42 -3.15 8.65 15.72
CA PRO A 42 -2.16 8.20 14.76
C PRO A 42 -1.08 7.35 15.45
N VAL A 43 -0.74 6.23 14.83
CA VAL A 43 0.32 5.32 15.21
C VAL A 43 1.24 5.14 14.02
N LYS A 44 2.54 5.37 14.22
CA LYS A 44 3.58 5.27 13.20
C LYS A 44 4.43 4.01 13.40
N LEU A 45 4.69 3.26 12.33
CA LEU A 45 5.49 2.03 12.40
C LEU A 45 6.91 2.30 12.91
N GLY A 46 7.56 3.38 12.45
CA GLY A 46 8.89 3.79 12.92
C GLY A 46 8.98 3.98 14.44
N ASP A 47 7.95 4.52 15.08
CA ASP A 47 7.94 4.77 16.53
C ASP A 47 7.82 3.48 17.35
N LEU A 48 7.17 2.45 16.79
CA LEU A 48 7.06 1.12 17.39
C LEU A 48 8.35 0.32 17.23
N THR A 49 8.91 0.31 16.01
CA THR A 49 10.16 -0.40 15.71
C THR A 49 11.37 0.18 16.43
N ALA A 50 11.38 1.48 16.74
CA ALA A 50 12.38 2.10 17.60
C ALA A 50 12.36 1.56 19.05
N LYS A 51 11.24 0.98 19.50
CA LYS A 51 11.08 0.41 20.85
C LYS A 51 11.36 -1.09 20.89
N GLY A 52 11.39 -1.77 19.74
CA GLY A 52 11.62 -3.21 19.66
C GLY A 52 11.01 -3.84 18.41
N PRO A 53 11.12 -5.17 18.27
CA PRO A 53 10.54 -5.89 17.13
C PRO A 53 9.01 -5.78 17.12
N VAL A 54 8.44 -5.72 15.92
CA VAL A 54 6.99 -5.59 15.68
C VAL A 54 6.52 -6.71 14.79
N VAL A 55 5.40 -7.35 15.15
CA VAL A 55 4.69 -8.33 14.31
C VAL A 55 3.47 -7.64 13.72
N LEU A 56 3.38 -7.61 12.39
CA LEU A 56 2.19 -7.13 11.69
C LEU A 56 1.29 -8.30 11.35
N TYR A 57 0.01 -8.16 11.66
CA TYR A 57 -1.03 -9.10 11.26
C TYR A 57 -2.23 -8.30 10.74
N THR A 58 -2.93 -8.88 9.77
CA THR A 58 -4.13 -8.30 9.15
C THR A 58 -5.24 -9.32 9.18
N PHE A 59 -6.48 -8.84 9.25
CA PHE A 59 -7.69 -9.66 9.11
C PHE A 59 -8.59 -9.02 8.05
N VAL A 60 -9.45 -9.81 7.42
CA VAL A 60 -10.26 -9.35 6.28
C VAL A 60 -11.33 -8.37 6.73
N ALA A 61 -12.10 -8.72 7.76
CA ALA A 61 -13.20 -7.90 8.26
C ALA A 61 -13.53 -8.23 9.72
N ALA A 62 -13.88 -7.20 10.49
CA ALA A 62 -14.34 -7.36 11.86
C ALA A 62 -15.78 -7.93 11.87
N PHE A 63 -16.13 -8.68 12.92
CA PHE A 63 -17.47 -9.23 13.13
C PHE A 63 -17.97 -10.16 12.01
N THR A 64 -17.06 -10.88 11.36
CA THR A 64 -17.37 -11.88 10.34
C THR A 64 -16.94 -13.27 10.80
N SER A 65 -17.63 -14.31 10.32
CA SER A 65 -17.27 -15.71 10.57
C SER A 65 -16.33 -16.29 9.51
N THR A 66 -15.61 -15.41 8.80
CA THR A 66 -14.59 -15.83 7.83
C THR A 66 -13.47 -16.58 8.54
#